data_AF-A0A424PDP8-F1
#
_entry.id   AF-A0A424PDP8-F1
#
_cell.length_a   1.000
_cell.length_b   1.000
_cell.length_c   1.000
_cell.angle_alpha   90.00
_cell.angle_beta   90.00
_cell.angle_gamma   90.00
#
_symmetry.space_group_name_H-M   'P 1'
#
loop_
_entity.id
_entity.type
_entity.pdbx_description
1 polymer ?
#
loop_
_entity_poly.entity_id
_entity_poly.type
_entity_poly.pdbx_seq_one_letter_code
_entity_poly.pdbx_strand_id
1 'polypeptide(L)'
;NQNKINAKNLSNKLKIPNTHLKFIFKYHCKLSFHEYLNLLKIALSIELINQGYLNDRTVDSLSNICHFESRITFYKNFKKFTGLSPTEFS
;
A
#
# COMPACT_ATOMS: atom_id res chain seq x y z
N ASN A 1 7.71 15.33 3.47
CA ASN A 1 8.46 15.53 2.21
C ASN A 1 9.76 14.74 2.25
N GLN A 2 9.84 13.60 1.54
CA GLN A 2 11.02 13.12 0.79
C GLN A 2 10.89 11.71 0.13
N ASN A 3 9.85 10.90 0.36
CA ASN A 3 9.75 9.57 -0.28
C ASN A 3 8.35 9.20 -0.83
N LYS A 4 7.73 10.07 -1.64
CA LYS A 4 6.52 9.66 -2.40
C LYS A 4 6.97 8.71 -3.52
N ILE A 5 6.74 7.41 -3.33
CA ILE A 5 6.97 6.41 -4.38
C ILE A 5 5.96 6.69 -5.50
N ASN A 6 6.48 7.00 -6.69
CA ASN A 6 5.71 7.17 -7.90
C ASN A 6 6.46 6.47 -9.06
N ALA A 7 5.77 6.26 -10.19
CA ALA A 7 6.33 5.51 -11.31
C ALA A 7 7.65 6.10 -11.82
N LYS A 8 7.78 7.44 -11.85
CA LYS A 8 8.99 8.14 -12.29
C LYS A 8 10.17 7.88 -11.35
N ASN A 9 9.95 8.01 -10.04
CA ASN A 9 10.99 7.77 -9.05
C ASN A 9 11.43 6.30 -9.05
N LEU A 10 10.50 5.37 -9.23
CA LEU A 10 10.83 3.95 -9.32
C LEU A 10 11.59 3.62 -10.61
N SER A 11 11.14 4.12 -11.76
CA SER A 11 11.82 3.89 -13.04
C SER A 11 13.26 4.41 -13.01
N ASN A 12 13.48 5.57 -12.39
CA ASN A 12 14.81 6.13 -12.17
C ASN A 12 15.69 5.22 -11.31
N LYS A 13 15.16 4.70 -10.19
CA LYS A 13 15.89 3.76 -9.31
C LYS A 13 16.22 2.44 -10.02
N LEU A 14 15.30 1.93 -10.82
CA LEU A 14 15.48 0.71 -11.62
C LEU A 14 16.34 0.93 -12.87
N LYS A 15 16.72 2.18 -13.17
CA LYS A 15 17.45 2.56 -14.39
C LYS A 15 16.76 2.10 -15.68
N ILE A 16 15.43 2.17 -15.72
CA ILE A 16 14.62 1.86 -16.91
C ILE A 16 13.81 3.08 -17.36
N PRO A 17 13.44 3.18 -18.64
CA PRO A 17 12.47 4.19 -19.08
C PRO A 17 11.13 4.05 -18.34
N ASN A 18 10.53 5.17 -17.96
CA ASN A 18 9.20 5.18 -17.32
C ASN A 18 8.13 4.51 -18.20
N THR A 19 8.30 4.56 -19.52
CA THR A 19 7.43 3.86 -20.48
C THR A 19 7.50 2.34 -20.32
N HIS A 20 8.68 1.77 -20.05
CA HIS A 20 8.82 0.32 -19.81
C HIS A 20 8.12 -0.09 -18.53
N LEU A 21 8.29 0.68 -17.46
CA LEU A 21 7.58 0.42 -16.20
C LEU A 21 6.05 0.45 -16.42
N LYS A 22 5.55 1.45 -17.12
CA LYS A 22 4.12 1.51 -17.50
C LYS A 22 3.69 0.31 -18.35
N PHE A 23 4.53 -0.13 -19.27
CA PHE A 23 4.26 -1.28 -20.13
C PHE A 23 4.15 -2.56 -19.31
N ILE A 24 5.07 -2.78 -18.37
CA ILE A 24 5.04 -3.92 -17.45
C ILE A 24 3.72 -3.94 -16.68
N PHE A 25 3.33 -2.82 -16.05
CA PHE A 25 2.07 -2.78 -15.31
C PHE A 25 0.82 -2.92 -16.19
N LYS A 26 0.88 -2.45 -17.44
CA LYS A 26 -0.25 -2.54 -18.38
C LYS A 26 -0.47 -3.96 -18.89
N TYR A 27 0.59 -4.69 -19.19
CA TYR A 27 0.50 -5.98 -19.89
C TYR A 27 0.83 -7.19 -19.01
N HIS A 28 1.50 -6.98 -17.86
CA HIS A 28 1.97 -8.06 -16.98
C HIS A 28 1.47 -7.92 -15.54
N CYS A 29 0.63 -6.93 -15.22
CA CYS A 29 -0.01 -6.81 -13.91
C CYS A 29 -1.52 -6.66 -14.04
N LYS A 30 -2.27 -7.31 -13.15
CA LYS A 30 -3.73 -7.12 -13.03
C LYS A 30 -4.09 -5.80 -12.33
N LEU A 31 -3.13 -5.20 -11.63
CA LEU A 31 -3.29 -3.99 -10.86
C LEU A 31 -2.58 -2.84 -11.55
N SER A 32 -3.15 -1.64 -11.47
CA SER A 32 -2.40 -0.43 -11.79
C SER A 32 -1.19 -0.26 -10.85
N PHE A 33 -0.20 0.52 -11.27
CA PHE A 33 0.96 0.83 -10.43
C PHE A 33 0.56 1.35 -9.03
N HIS A 34 -0.43 2.24 -8.97
CA HIS A 34 -0.91 2.80 -7.72
C HIS A 34 -1.61 1.76 -6.84
N GLU A 35 -2.45 0.91 -7.44
CA GLU A 35 -3.11 -0.18 -6.71
C GLU A 35 -2.12 -1.20 -6.17
N TYR A 36 -1.07 -1.51 -6.94
CA TYR A 36 -0.01 -2.40 -6.49
C TYR A 36 0.74 -1.82 -5.29
N LEU A 37 1.05 -0.52 -5.28
CA LEU A 37 1.63 0.12 -4.10
C LEU A 37 0.69 0.05 -2.88
N ASN A 38 -0.62 0.24 -3.08
CA ASN A 38 -1.58 0.12 -1.99
C ASN A 38 -1.67 -1.33 -1.49
N LEU A 39 -1.59 -2.33 -2.37
CA LEU A 39 -1.52 -3.74 -1.97
C LEU A 39 -0.31 -4.00 -1.05
N LEU A 40 0.87 -3.49 -1.41
CA LEU A 40 2.07 -3.63 -0.57
C LEU A 40 1.91 -2.96 0.81
N LYS A 41 1.27 -1.78 0.86
CA LYS A 41 0.97 -1.10 2.12
C LYS A 41 -0.02 -1.88 2.98
N ILE A 42 -1.02 -2.51 2.37
CA ILE A 42 -1.96 -3.37 3.10
C ILE A 42 -1.27 -4.65 3.59
N ALA A 43 -0.39 -5.26 2.78
CA ALA A 43 0.40 -6.42 3.22
C ALA A 43 1.25 -6.09 4.45
N LEU A 44 1.91 -4.92 4.48
CA LEU A 44 2.61 -4.43 5.67
C LEU A 44 1.67 -4.26 6.87
N SER A 45 0.46 -3.71 6.65
CA SER A 45 -0.50 -3.52 7.74
C SER A 45 -0.97 -4.85 8.35
N ILE A 46 -1.16 -5.88 7.53
CA ILE A 46 -1.54 -7.23 7.98
C ILE A 46 -0.41 -7.83 8.83
N GLU A 47 0.83 -7.72 8.36
CA GLU A 47 2.00 -8.20 9.10
C GLU A 47 2.08 -7.54 10.49
N LEU A 48 1.91 -6.22 10.57
CA LEU A 48 1.91 -5.49 11.84
C LEU A 48 0.75 -5.92 12.75
N ILE A 49 -0.46 -6.11 12.22
CA ILE A 49 -1.60 -6.61 13.01
C ILE A 49 -1.28 -7.99 13.58
N ASN A 50 -0.75 -8.91 12.77
CA ASN A 50 -0.36 -10.25 13.21
C ASN A 50 0.75 -10.23 14.28
N GLN A 51 1.60 -9.20 14.26
CA GLN A 51 2.61 -8.95 15.30
C GLN A 51 2.04 -8.29 16.56
N GLY A 52 0.71 -8.14 16.67
CA GLY A 52 0.04 -7.56 17.83
C GLY A 52 0.04 -6.04 17.87
N TYR A 53 0.30 -5.35 16.76
CA TYR A 53 0.37 -3.88 16.73
C TYR A 53 -0.89 -3.21 17.29
N LEU A 54 -2.07 -3.77 17.03
CA LEU A 54 -3.36 -3.22 17.46
C LEU A 54 -3.73 -3.57 18.92
N ASN A 55 -2.92 -4.37 19.63
CA ASN A 55 -3.16 -4.65 21.04
C ASN A 55 -3.02 -3.39 21.90
N ASP A 56 -2.05 -2.52 21.54
CA ASP A 56 -1.71 -1.31 22.32
C ASP A 56 -1.79 -0.02 21.49
N ARG A 57 -2.16 -0.11 20.21
CA ARG A 57 -2.16 1.05 19.29
C ARG A 57 -3.43 1.11 18.45
N THR A 58 -3.69 2.30 17.90
CA THR A 58 -4.91 2.56 17.15
C THR A 58 -4.76 2.21 15.66
N VAL A 59 -5.89 1.93 15.01
CA VAL A 59 -5.98 1.78 13.55
C VAL A 59 -5.51 3.04 12.82
N ASP A 60 -5.71 4.22 13.39
CA ASP A 60 -5.19 5.48 12.85
C ASP A 60 -3.65 5.50 12.83
N SER A 61 -3.00 5.04 13.90
CA SER A 61 -1.55 4.91 13.93
C SER A 61 -1.03 3.86 12.94
N LEU A 62 -1.76 2.75 12.76
CA LEU A 62 -1.46 1.71 11.78
C LEU A 62 -1.55 2.25 10.34
N SER A 63 -2.59 3.02 10.04
CA SER A 63 -2.75 3.70 8.73
C SER A 63 -1.55 4.60 8.43
N ASN A 64 -1.10 5.37 9.41
CA ASN A 64 0.03 6.29 9.25
C ASN A 64 1.36 5.56 9.04
N ILE A 65 1.66 4.52 9.83
CA ILE A 65 2.91 3.76 9.68
C ILE A 65 2.94 2.96 8.36
N CYS A 66 1.77 2.56 7.84
CA CYS A 66 1.62 1.94 6.52
C CYS A 66 1.55 2.96 5.38
N HIS A 67 1.91 4.22 5.63
CA HIS A 67 2.05 5.28 4.62
C HIS A 67 0.76 5.63 3.86
N PHE A 68 -0.39 5.54 4.52
CA PHE A 68 -1.64 6.10 3.97
C PHE A 68 -1.77 7.58 4.34
N GLU A 69 -2.18 8.40 3.37
CA GLU A 69 -2.38 9.84 3.56
C GLU A 69 -3.65 10.14 4.38
N SER A 70 -4.60 9.20 4.44
CA SER A 70 -5.80 9.32 5.28
C SER A 70 -6.34 7.98 5.73
N ARG A 71 -6.94 7.95 6.91
CA ARG A 71 -7.66 6.80 7.48
C ARG A 71 -8.72 6.26 6.52
N ILE A 72 -9.47 7.14 5.87
CA ILE A 72 -10.52 6.77 4.90
C ILE A 72 -9.92 5.96 3.74
N THR A 73 -8.80 6.42 3.19
CA THR A 73 -8.12 5.71 2.10
C THR A 73 -7.57 4.36 2.56
N PHE A 74 -7.03 4.29 3.78
CA PHE A 74 -6.59 3.03 4.37
C PHE A 74 -7.75 2.03 4.49
N TYR A 75 -8.84 2.39 5.17
CA TYR A 75 -10.00 1.50 5.37
C TYR A 75 -10.56 0.99 4.03
N LYS A 76 -10.69 1.86 3.03
CA LYS A 76 -11.16 1.48 1.69
C LYS A 76 -10.24 0.44 1.03
N ASN A 77 -8.93 0.65 1.09
CA ASN A 77 -7.98 -0.29 0.49
C ASN A 77 -7.87 -1.58 1.30
N PHE A 78 -7.86 -1.50 2.63
CA PHE A 78 -7.80 -2.67 3.50
C PHE A 78 -9.00 -3.58 3.19
N LYS A 79 -10.23 -3.05 3.26
CA LYS A 79 -11.44 -3.81 2.91
C LYS A 79 -11.43 -4.34 1.48
N LYS A 80 -10.94 -3.56 0.52
CA LYS A 80 -10.81 -4.00 -0.88
C LYS A 80 -9.92 -5.24 -1.01
N PHE A 81 -8.81 -5.30 -0.28
CA PHE A 81 -7.80 -6.37 -0.44
C PHE A 81 -7.98 -7.54 0.53
N THR A 82 -8.61 -7.34 1.70
CA THR A 82 -8.81 -8.40 2.70
C THR A 82 -10.25 -8.87 2.80
N GLY A 83 -11.22 -8.10 2.30
CA GLY A 83 -12.65 -8.34 2.48
C GLY A 83 -13.21 -7.87 3.84
N LEU A 84 -12.34 -7.54 4.80
CA LEU A 84 -12.69 -7.16 6.17
C LEU A 84 -12.24 -5.72 6.46
N SER A 85 -12.84 -5.05 7.43
CA SER A 85 -12.27 -3.83 7.99
C SER A 85 -11.06 -4.17 8.89
N PRO A 86 -10.15 -3.21 9.13
CA PRO A 86 -9.02 -3.42 10.05
C PRO A 86 -9.45 -3.86 11.45
N THR A 87 -10.61 -3.40 11.92
CA THR A 87 -11.16 -3.75 13.23
C THR A 87 -11.79 -5.15 13.25
N GLU A 88 -12.35 -5.61 12.13
CA GLU A 88 -12.87 -6.99 12.00
C GLU A 88 -11.74 -8.01 11.80
N PHE A 89 -10.58 -7.56 11.31
CA PHE A 89 -9.42 -8.43 11.06
C PHE A 89 -8.55 -8.64 12.32
N SER A 90 -8.47 -7.62 13.17
CA SER A 90 -7.69 -7.63 14.42
C SER A 90 -8.30 -8.54 15.48
#